data_AF-A0A496VSD6-F1
#
_entry.id   AF-A0A496VSD6-F1
#
_cell.length_a   1.000
_cell.length_b   1.000
_cell.length_c   1.000
_cell.angle_alpha   90.00
_cell.angle_beta   90.00
_cell.angle_gamma   90.00
#
_symmetry.space_group_name_H-M   'P 1'
#
loop_
_entity.id
_entity.type
_entity.pdbx_description
1 polymer ?
#
loop_
_entity_poly.entity_id
_entity_poly.type
_entity_poly.pdbx_seq_one_letter_code
_entity_poly.pdbx_strand_id
1 'polypeptide(L)'
;MKISKYFYIISINILLTIVLFIIVDLCSNLFHDVKISYILEKIEIRQNYLISLEKQSGKVNKIFSGIALHPYFGWINVPNKKFNEIDTVLNRIDPYHNTYSTNNWGFPSSFDYPYIRQPDDFLVFILGGSVAAYFGIVEGSHFVKKLKEIGIKKSIKLINLASFGYKQPQQLNVFLHAIVSGMKPDLVINIDGFNEIGLGYSNKVHYSMNPVYPSGHHWFSNIFELSNELGSRKDIVKLLANKYSLNEMELRLYKYLTKFSGSNIVRIVLLTIYDYMKVQEAKIEESISIKASSSSNITKNFYSSVYQSDTNFHSSCEYLVSIWRNSVNLIDNVCDKMGCFFVEVAQPTFSYKYSKDVLTANEKSSFSHGTWDQGIKSCYGILEKDIGIMKTKGLNTLNLIRVFKSINSDIFVDQVHFNKKGYDIFSNKIIDYLSLRIDHIKNTK
;
A
#
# COMPACT_ATOMS: atom_id res chain seq x y z
N MET A 1 -52.27 -73.13 12.24
CA MET A 1 -51.38 -73.24 11.06
C MET A 1 -51.21 -71.97 10.22
N LYS A 2 -52.15 -71.01 10.16
CA LYS A 2 -51.96 -69.77 9.37
C LYS A 2 -51.02 -68.74 10.01
N ILE A 3 -50.94 -68.66 11.34
CA ILE A 3 -50.10 -67.69 12.07
C ILE A 3 -48.59 -67.93 11.83
N SER A 4 -48.14 -69.18 11.67
CA SER A 4 -46.71 -69.46 11.44
C SER A 4 -46.21 -69.01 10.07
N LYS A 5 -47.08 -68.95 9.04
CA LYS A 5 -46.72 -68.43 7.72
C LYS A 5 -46.45 -66.92 7.75
N TYR A 6 -47.25 -66.15 8.48
CA TYR A 6 -47.03 -64.71 8.62
C TYR A 6 -45.76 -64.40 9.42
N PHE A 7 -45.52 -65.14 10.50
CA PHE A 7 -44.30 -64.99 11.29
C PHE A 7 -43.05 -65.29 10.45
N TYR A 8 -43.10 -66.35 9.63
CA TYR A 8 -42.01 -66.71 8.71
C TYR A 8 -41.73 -65.62 7.66
N ILE A 9 -42.77 -65.05 7.04
CA ILE A 9 -42.61 -63.95 6.06
C ILE A 9 -42.05 -62.70 6.73
N ILE A 10 -42.52 -62.36 7.93
CA ILE A 10 -42.00 -61.21 8.70
C ILE A 10 -40.53 -61.43 9.05
N SER A 11 -40.15 -62.63 9.52
CA SER A 11 -38.75 -62.96 9.82
C SER A 11 -37.85 -62.90 8.60
N ILE A 12 -38.32 -63.36 7.43
CA ILE A 12 -37.56 -63.24 6.16
C ILE A 12 -37.39 -61.78 5.77
N ASN A 13 -38.44 -60.96 5.85
CA ASN A 13 -38.34 -59.54 5.50
C ASN A 13 -37.41 -58.77 6.44
N ILE A 14 -37.43 -59.10 7.74
CA ILE A 14 -36.48 -58.54 8.72
C ILE A 14 -35.05 -58.95 8.37
N LEU A 15 -34.82 -60.24 8.06
CA LEU A 15 -33.50 -60.74 7.69
C LEU A 15 -32.99 -60.08 6.40
N LEU A 16 -33.82 -59.98 5.36
CA LEU A 16 -33.48 -59.31 4.11
C LEU A 16 -33.18 -57.82 4.31
N THR A 17 -33.92 -57.16 5.19
CA THR A 17 -33.68 -55.76 5.56
C THR A 17 -32.33 -55.60 6.25
N ILE A 18 -32.01 -56.48 7.20
CA ILE A 18 -30.70 -56.49 7.90
C ILE A 18 -29.57 -56.75 6.90
N VAL A 19 -29.73 -57.73 6.00
CA VAL A 19 -28.74 -58.03 4.95
C VAL A 19 -28.55 -56.84 4.02
N LEU A 20 -29.63 -56.16 3.62
CA LEU A 20 -29.55 -54.95 2.81
C LEU A 20 -28.77 -53.84 3.54
N PHE A 21 -29.03 -53.63 4.84
CA PHE A 21 -28.26 -52.66 5.63
C PHE A 21 -26.78 -53.03 5.72
N ILE A 22 -26.44 -54.31 5.90
CA ILE A 22 -25.04 -54.79 5.93
C ILE A 22 -24.37 -54.59 4.57
N ILE A 23 -25.07 -54.87 3.46
CA ILE A 23 -24.52 -54.65 2.11
C ILE A 23 -24.29 -53.16 1.86
N VAL A 24 -25.24 -52.30 2.22
CA VAL A 24 -25.08 -50.84 2.12
C VAL A 24 -23.93 -50.35 2.99
N ASP A 25 -23.76 -50.89 4.20
CA ASP A 25 -22.66 -50.60 5.12
C ASP A 25 -21.29 -50.99 4.54
N LEU A 26 -21.17 -52.21 4.01
CA LEU A 26 -19.95 -52.72 3.37
C LEU A 26 -19.59 -51.96 2.09
N CYS A 27 -20.57 -51.70 1.22
CA CYS A 27 -20.37 -50.88 0.03
C CYS A 27 -20.01 -49.44 0.39
N SER A 28 -20.57 -48.90 1.48
CA SER A 28 -20.23 -47.58 2.01
C SER A 28 -18.77 -47.50 2.45
N ASN A 29 -18.27 -48.51 3.18
CA ASN A 29 -16.89 -48.52 3.68
C ASN A 29 -15.84 -48.42 2.55
N LEU A 30 -16.07 -49.05 1.39
CA LEU A 30 -15.13 -49.05 0.27
C LEU A 30 -14.99 -47.70 -0.45
N PHE A 31 -16.05 -46.88 -0.48
CA PHE A 31 -16.04 -45.59 -1.20
C PHE A 31 -15.90 -44.38 -0.29
N HIS A 32 -16.30 -44.48 0.98
CA HIS A 32 -16.37 -43.32 1.87
C HIS A 32 -15.09 -43.06 2.66
N ASP A 33 -14.27 -44.06 2.98
CA ASP A 33 -13.07 -43.82 3.80
C ASP A 33 -12.04 -42.93 3.09
N VAL A 34 -11.92 -43.03 1.75
CA VAL A 34 -11.08 -42.13 0.95
C VAL A 34 -11.67 -40.72 0.89
N LYS A 35 -12.98 -40.60 0.64
CA LYS A 35 -13.67 -39.29 0.56
C LYS A 35 -13.64 -38.59 1.92
N ILE A 36 -13.84 -39.31 3.02
CA ILE A 36 -13.80 -38.77 4.38
C ILE A 36 -12.39 -38.31 4.72
N SER A 37 -11.36 -39.13 4.49
CA SER A 37 -9.97 -38.74 4.78
C SER A 37 -9.58 -37.46 4.03
N TYR A 38 -9.97 -37.35 2.76
CA TYR A 38 -9.78 -36.15 1.95
C TYR A 38 -10.53 -34.92 2.48
N ILE A 39 -11.77 -35.10 2.95
CA ILE A 39 -12.56 -34.02 3.56
C ILE A 39 -11.93 -33.57 4.88
N LEU A 40 -11.47 -34.51 5.72
CA LEU A 40 -10.85 -34.22 7.00
C LEU A 40 -9.56 -33.40 6.82
N GLU A 41 -8.71 -33.79 5.87
CA GLU A 41 -7.48 -33.07 5.51
C GLU A 41 -7.78 -31.64 5.05
N LYS A 42 -8.77 -31.46 4.16
CA LYS A 42 -9.18 -30.14 3.68
C LYS A 42 -9.71 -29.23 4.79
N ILE A 43 -10.49 -29.78 5.72
CA ILE A 43 -11.05 -29.01 6.84
C ILE A 43 -9.93 -28.56 7.80
N GLU A 44 -8.95 -29.41 8.07
CA GLU A 44 -7.80 -29.08 8.91
C GLU A 44 -6.92 -27.98 8.30
N ILE A 45 -6.58 -28.08 7.01
CA ILE A 45 -5.87 -27.03 6.27
C ILE A 45 -6.62 -25.69 6.36
N ARG A 46 -7.95 -25.75 6.23
CA ARG A 46 -8.81 -24.56 6.25
C ARG A 46 -8.95 -23.95 7.65
N GLN A 47 -9.02 -24.75 8.71
CA GLN A 47 -8.95 -24.24 10.09
C GLN A 47 -7.67 -23.47 10.34
N ASN A 48 -6.53 -24.04 9.95
CA ASN A 48 -5.23 -23.39 10.08
C ASN A 48 -5.16 -22.09 9.27
N TYR A 49 -5.74 -22.07 8.07
CA TYR A 49 -5.85 -20.86 7.26
C TYR A 49 -6.74 -19.79 7.91
N LEU A 50 -7.91 -20.15 8.45
CA LEU A 50 -8.79 -19.19 9.12
C LEU A 50 -8.16 -18.59 10.38
N ILE A 51 -7.49 -19.41 11.19
CA ILE A 51 -6.72 -18.93 12.36
C ILE A 51 -5.59 -17.98 11.91
N SER A 52 -4.95 -18.26 10.77
CA SER A 52 -3.93 -17.36 10.21
C SER A 52 -4.52 -16.03 9.72
N LEU A 53 -5.70 -16.06 9.10
CA LEU A 53 -6.42 -14.87 8.63
C LEU A 53 -6.92 -14.02 9.80
N GLU A 54 -7.43 -14.63 10.86
CA GLU A 54 -7.87 -13.90 12.05
C GLU A 54 -6.70 -13.14 12.69
N LYS A 55 -5.53 -13.79 12.82
CA LYS A 55 -4.27 -13.15 13.23
C LYS A 55 -3.81 -12.03 12.27
N GLN A 56 -4.08 -12.15 10.98
CA GLN A 56 -3.75 -11.12 9.99
C GLN A 56 -4.76 -9.98 9.94
N SER A 57 -6.05 -10.24 10.18
CA SER A 57 -7.12 -9.23 10.19
C SER A 57 -6.91 -8.17 11.27
N GLY A 58 -6.41 -8.59 12.44
CA GLY A 58 -5.98 -7.66 13.49
C GLY A 58 -4.80 -6.76 13.09
N LYS A 59 -3.97 -7.17 12.12
CA LYS A 59 -2.90 -6.33 11.55
C LYS A 59 -3.42 -5.40 10.45
N VAL A 60 -4.35 -5.87 9.62
CA VAL A 60 -4.99 -5.08 8.55
C VAL A 60 -5.76 -3.90 9.13
N ASN A 61 -6.63 -4.12 10.13
CA ASN A 61 -7.36 -3.03 10.81
C ASN A 61 -6.43 -1.98 11.46
N LYS A 62 -5.19 -2.36 11.82
CA LYS A 62 -4.25 -1.46 12.47
C LYS A 62 -3.58 -0.49 11.48
N ILE A 63 -3.19 -1.00 10.31
CA ILE A 63 -2.53 -0.22 9.24
C ILE A 63 -3.46 0.86 8.69
N PHE A 64 -4.74 0.54 8.49
CA PHE A 64 -5.68 1.47 7.86
C PHE A 64 -6.35 2.47 8.81
N SER A 65 -6.32 2.22 10.12
CA SER A 65 -6.69 3.22 11.11
C SER A 65 -5.84 4.51 11.02
N GLY A 66 -4.70 4.47 10.32
CA GLY A 66 -3.72 5.55 10.26
C GLY A 66 -3.90 6.56 9.12
N ILE A 67 -4.86 6.38 8.19
CA ILE A 67 -5.00 7.22 6.98
C ILE A 67 -6.40 7.87 6.91
N ALA A 68 -6.47 9.11 6.45
CA ALA A 68 -7.70 9.87 6.21
C ALA A 68 -7.73 10.45 4.79
N LEU A 69 -8.92 10.63 4.20
CA LEU A 69 -9.07 11.33 2.92
C LEU A 69 -9.07 12.85 3.12
N HIS A 70 -8.31 13.55 2.28
CA HIS A 70 -8.26 15.01 2.22
C HIS A 70 -8.72 15.49 0.83
N PRO A 71 -9.66 16.46 0.76
CA PRO A 71 -10.28 16.89 -0.50
C PRO A 71 -9.29 17.43 -1.53
N TYR A 72 -8.15 17.98 -1.09
CA TYR A 72 -7.13 18.56 -1.98
C TYR A 72 -5.88 17.69 -2.14
N PHE A 73 -5.58 16.83 -1.16
CA PHE A 73 -4.29 16.12 -1.12
C PHE A 73 -4.42 14.65 -1.52
N GLY A 74 -5.65 14.17 -1.64
CA GLY A 74 -5.94 12.75 -1.78
C GLY A 74 -6.02 12.12 -0.39
N TRP A 75 -4.94 11.51 0.08
CA TRP A 75 -4.88 10.91 1.42
C TRP A 75 -3.83 11.59 2.27
N ILE A 76 -4.08 11.63 3.57
CA ILE A 76 -3.15 12.08 4.61
C ILE A 76 -3.14 11.03 5.70
N ASN A 77 -2.18 11.09 6.62
CA ASN A 77 -2.32 10.30 7.84
C ASN A 77 -3.42 10.92 8.71
N VAL A 78 -4.08 10.13 9.55
CA VAL A 78 -5.00 10.65 10.57
C VAL A 78 -4.19 11.61 11.46
N PRO A 79 -4.66 12.86 11.67
CA PRO A 79 -3.97 13.83 12.52
C PRO A 79 -3.74 13.34 13.95
N ASN A 80 -2.66 13.80 14.57
CA ASN A 80 -2.28 13.54 15.97
C ASN A 80 -2.06 12.06 16.34
N LYS A 81 -1.79 11.19 15.35
CA LYS A 81 -1.45 9.80 15.58
C LYS A 81 0.07 9.61 15.66
N LYS A 82 0.50 8.69 16.52
CA LYS A 82 1.92 8.33 16.60
C LYS A 82 2.32 7.57 15.36
N PHE A 83 3.47 7.93 14.79
CA PHE A 83 3.87 7.42 13.49
C PHE A 83 4.22 5.93 13.50
N ASN A 84 4.71 5.41 14.63
CA ASN A 84 4.98 3.98 14.83
C ASN A 84 3.69 3.11 14.83
N GLU A 85 2.51 3.72 14.99
CA GLU A 85 1.23 3.03 14.87
C GLU A 85 0.74 2.96 13.42
N ILE A 86 1.32 3.77 12.53
CA ILE A 86 0.87 3.98 11.15
C ILE A 86 1.81 3.28 10.16
N ASP A 87 3.11 3.22 10.45
CA ASP A 87 4.10 2.75 9.50
C ASP A 87 5.12 1.73 10.06
N THR A 88 5.26 0.62 9.35
CA THR A 88 6.16 -0.48 9.70
C THR A 88 7.56 -0.35 9.10
N VAL A 89 7.74 0.47 8.06
CA VAL A 89 9.04 0.67 7.41
C VAL A 89 9.94 1.54 8.30
N LEU A 90 9.40 2.58 8.94
CA LEU A 90 10.19 3.40 9.86
C LEU A 90 10.83 2.58 11.01
N ASN A 91 10.14 1.56 11.51
CA ASN A 91 10.69 0.63 12.51
C ASN A 91 11.97 -0.09 12.04
N ARG A 92 12.15 -0.27 10.72
CA ARG A 92 13.36 -0.87 10.14
C ARG A 92 14.49 0.14 9.93
N ILE A 93 14.14 1.41 9.75
CA ILE A 93 15.09 2.49 9.46
C ILE A 93 15.65 3.08 10.76
N ASP A 94 14.77 3.35 11.73
CA ASP A 94 15.12 3.90 13.03
C ASP A 94 14.21 3.32 14.12
N PRO A 95 14.54 2.20 14.77
CA PRO A 95 13.66 1.56 15.76
C PRO A 95 13.42 2.38 17.04
N TYR A 96 14.10 3.52 17.23
CA TYR A 96 13.99 4.35 18.43
C TYR A 96 13.14 5.62 18.23
N HIS A 97 12.44 5.74 17.08
CA HIS A 97 11.69 6.92 16.64
C HIS A 97 10.37 7.22 17.38
N ASN A 98 10.18 6.75 18.62
CA ASN A 98 8.92 6.77 19.37
C ASN A 98 8.31 8.18 19.65
N THR A 99 8.88 9.25 19.10
CA THR A 99 8.52 10.64 19.36
C THR A 99 7.78 11.33 18.22
N TYR A 100 7.69 10.74 17.02
CA TYR A 100 7.05 11.41 15.90
C TYR A 100 5.55 11.13 15.85
N SER A 101 4.78 12.21 15.67
CA SER A 101 3.34 12.16 15.43
C SER A 101 3.00 12.89 14.15
N THR A 102 1.82 12.60 13.61
CA THR A 102 1.25 13.36 12.51
C THR A 102 0.67 14.65 13.06
N ASN A 103 0.87 15.76 12.38
CA ASN A 103 0.32 17.04 12.82
C ASN A 103 -1.18 17.16 12.47
N ASN A 104 -1.77 18.32 12.77
CA ASN A 104 -3.17 18.63 12.44
C ASN A 104 -3.54 18.55 10.94
N TRP A 105 -2.58 18.53 10.01
CA TRP A 105 -2.81 18.29 8.57
C TRP A 105 -2.47 16.86 8.12
N GLY A 106 -2.05 15.99 9.04
CA GLY A 106 -1.74 14.58 8.76
C GLY A 106 -0.33 14.32 8.21
N PHE A 107 0.59 15.27 8.33
CA PHE A 107 1.99 15.13 7.91
C PHE A 107 2.89 14.76 9.09
N PRO A 108 3.97 13.97 8.89
CA PRO A 108 4.92 13.66 9.94
C PRO A 108 5.82 14.87 10.26
N SER A 109 5.37 15.66 11.21
CA SER A 109 6.00 16.93 11.58
C SER A 109 5.84 17.18 13.07
N SER A 110 6.82 17.87 13.66
CA SER A 110 6.74 18.37 15.03
C SER A 110 5.92 19.65 15.17
N PHE A 111 5.37 20.17 14.07
CA PHE A 111 4.65 21.44 14.02
C PHE A 111 3.26 21.26 13.44
N ASP A 112 2.27 21.92 14.04
CA ASP A 112 0.95 22.11 13.43
C ASP A 112 0.99 23.13 12.30
N TYR A 113 0.11 22.92 11.32
CA TYR A 113 -0.03 23.72 10.11
C TYR A 113 -1.39 24.46 10.06
N PRO A 114 -1.44 25.67 9.48
CA PRO A 114 -0.31 26.42 8.94
C PRO A 114 0.63 26.89 10.06
N TYR A 115 1.95 26.71 9.85
CA TYR A 115 2.93 27.14 10.84
C TYR A 115 3.02 28.67 10.87
N ILE A 116 2.88 29.25 12.06
CA ILE A 116 2.96 30.71 12.26
C ILE A 116 4.43 31.12 12.41
N ARG A 117 4.97 31.72 11.35
CA ARG A 117 6.37 32.19 11.29
C ARG A 117 6.70 33.19 12.39
N GLN A 118 7.80 32.97 13.09
CA GLN A 118 8.42 33.94 14.00
C GLN A 118 9.48 34.78 13.26
N PRO A 119 9.83 35.99 13.74
CA PRO A 119 10.74 36.91 13.04
C PRO A 119 12.12 36.32 12.69
N ASP A 120 12.66 35.43 13.54
CA ASP A 120 13.98 34.80 13.35
C ASP A 120 13.89 33.40 12.72
N ASP A 121 12.71 32.98 12.25
CA ASP A 121 12.56 31.66 11.66
C ASP A 121 13.10 31.61 10.21
N PHE A 122 13.73 30.48 9.89
CA PHE A 122 14.09 30.06 8.53
C PHE A 122 13.34 28.77 8.19
N LEU A 123 12.31 28.88 7.36
CA LEU A 123 11.40 27.78 7.02
C LEU A 123 11.97 26.98 5.85
N VAL A 124 12.20 25.70 6.08
CA VAL A 124 12.63 24.73 5.07
C VAL A 124 11.47 23.78 4.80
N PHE A 125 10.89 23.85 3.61
CA PHE A 125 9.84 22.92 3.20
C PHE A 125 10.48 21.69 2.56
N ILE A 126 10.04 20.51 3.00
CA ILE A 126 10.35 19.23 2.36
C ILE A 126 9.10 18.74 1.64
N LEU A 127 9.19 18.58 0.33
CA LEU A 127 8.15 18.06 -0.54
C LEU A 127 8.58 16.71 -1.10
N GLY A 128 7.60 15.85 -1.38
CA GLY A 128 7.84 14.58 -2.06
C GLY A 128 7.03 13.42 -1.53
N GLY A 129 7.48 12.23 -1.94
CA GLY A 129 6.93 10.95 -1.50
C GLY A 129 7.48 10.47 -0.15
N SER A 130 7.46 9.16 0.01
CA SER A 130 7.89 8.46 1.22
C SER A 130 9.36 8.68 1.58
N VAL A 131 10.27 8.76 0.61
CA VAL A 131 11.69 9.07 0.86
C VAL A 131 11.85 10.48 1.44
N ALA A 132 11.10 11.45 0.93
CA ALA A 132 11.10 12.81 1.44
C ALA A 132 10.48 12.88 2.85
N ALA A 133 9.39 12.15 3.08
CA ALA A 133 8.76 12.06 4.39
C ALA A 133 9.73 11.51 5.44
N TYR A 134 10.41 10.40 5.14
CA TYR A 134 11.43 9.84 6.01
C TYR A 134 12.67 10.70 6.13
N PHE A 135 13.09 11.41 5.08
CA PHE A 135 14.19 12.36 5.17
C PHE A 135 13.92 13.40 6.26
N GLY A 136 12.71 13.97 6.31
CA GLY A 136 12.31 14.91 7.36
C GLY A 136 12.30 14.31 8.77
N ILE A 137 11.97 13.02 8.90
CA ILE A 137 11.86 12.32 10.19
C ILE A 137 13.22 11.83 10.69
N VAL A 138 13.96 11.11 9.84
CA VAL A 138 15.18 10.37 10.19
C VAL A 138 16.39 11.31 10.20
N GLU A 139 16.48 12.21 9.22
CA GLU A 139 17.63 13.11 9.06
C GLU A 139 17.35 14.54 9.52
N GLY A 140 16.11 14.89 9.86
CA GLY A 140 15.71 16.28 10.05
C GLY A 140 16.57 17.06 11.04
N SER A 141 16.88 16.48 12.21
CA SER A 141 17.71 17.12 13.23
C SER A 141 19.18 17.29 12.79
N HIS A 142 19.75 16.27 12.15
CA HIS A 142 21.11 16.30 11.61
C HIS A 142 21.22 17.26 10.43
N PHE A 143 20.23 17.29 9.55
CA PHE A 143 20.14 18.20 8.42
C PHE A 143 20.05 19.66 8.88
N VAL A 144 19.22 19.95 9.88
CA VAL A 144 19.15 21.28 10.52
C VAL A 144 20.51 21.69 11.10
N LYS A 145 21.20 20.77 11.78
CA LYS A 145 22.55 21.04 12.30
C LYS A 145 23.53 21.39 11.18
N LYS A 146 23.56 20.61 10.11
CA LYS A 146 24.44 20.85 8.95
C LYS A 146 24.11 22.17 8.23
N LEU A 147 22.83 22.53 8.11
CA LEU A 147 22.43 23.84 7.56
C LEU A 147 22.97 25.01 8.39
N LYS A 148 23.03 24.87 9.72
CA LYS A 148 23.68 25.86 10.59
C LYS A 148 25.18 25.92 10.39
N GLU A 149 25.84 24.76 10.24
CA GLU A 149 27.28 24.66 10.01
C GLU A 149 27.71 25.34 8.70
N ILE A 150 26.90 25.24 7.64
CA ILE A 150 27.16 25.96 6.38
C ILE A 150 26.78 27.44 6.44
N GLY A 151 26.18 27.91 7.54
CA GLY A 151 26.07 29.33 7.86
C GLY A 151 24.65 29.90 7.96
N ILE A 152 23.59 29.09 7.95
CA ILE A 152 22.23 29.57 8.26
C ILE A 152 22.11 29.84 9.77
N LYS A 153 22.11 31.12 10.16
CA LYS A 153 22.12 31.52 11.59
C LYS A 153 20.73 31.55 12.24
N LYS A 154 19.69 31.76 11.43
CA LYS A 154 18.28 31.82 11.84
C LYS A 154 17.81 30.53 12.51
N SER A 155 16.68 30.60 13.21
CA SER A 155 15.99 29.45 13.80
C SER A 155 15.35 28.58 12.71
N ILE A 156 16.04 27.51 12.31
CA ILE A 156 15.56 26.65 11.22
C ILE A 156 14.34 25.83 11.66
N LYS A 157 13.25 25.93 10.90
CA LYS A 157 12.02 25.14 11.06
C LYS A 157 11.88 24.23 9.84
N LEU A 158 12.09 22.93 10.06
CA LEU A 158 11.90 21.92 9.02
C LEU A 158 10.42 21.56 8.94
N ILE A 159 9.74 22.07 7.91
CA ILE A 159 8.33 21.86 7.64
C ILE A 159 8.21 20.69 6.66
N ASN A 160 7.91 19.51 7.19
CA ASN A 160 7.70 18.33 6.36
C ASN A 160 6.29 18.35 5.75
N LEU A 161 6.21 18.49 4.43
CA LEU A 161 4.99 18.48 3.62
C LEU A 161 4.95 17.26 2.69
N ALA A 162 5.85 16.29 2.91
CA ALA A 162 5.91 15.05 2.18
C ALA A 162 5.04 13.97 2.83
N SER A 163 4.50 13.07 2.01
CA SER A 163 3.65 11.98 2.46
C SER A 163 3.87 10.71 1.65
N PHE A 164 3.50 9.58 2.22
CA PHE A 164 3.65 8.27 1.61
C PHE A 164 2.90 8.18 0.30
N GLY A 165 3.55 7.61 -0.72
CA GLY A 165 2.95 7.38 -2.04
C GLY A 165 2.60 8.64 -2.84
N TYR A 166 2.96 9.83 -2.36
CA TYR A 166 2.74 11.06 -3.11
C TYR A 166 3.55 11.05 -4.40
N LYS A 167 2.89 11.54 -5.44
CA LYS A 167 3.47 11.84 -6.74
C LYS A 167 2.79 13.06 -7.33
N GLN A 168 3.44 13.73 -8.28
CA GLN A 168 2.93 14.95 -8.87
C GLN A 168 1.56 14.68 -9.52
N PRO A 169 0.61 15.63 -9.40
CA PRO A 169 0.74 16.98 -8.84
C PRO A 169 0.44 17.08 -7.33
N GLN A 170 0.45 15.99 -6.54
CA GLN A 170 0.09 16.05 -5.12
C GLN A 170 1.05 16.96 -4.32
N GLN A 171 2.36 16.89 -4.57
CA GLN A 171 3.34 17.77 -3.93
C GLN A 171 3.08 19.25 -4.26
N LEU A 172 2.82 19.57 -5.54
CA LEU A 172 2.46 20.91 -5.97
C LEU A 172 1.19 21.40 -5.25
N ASN A 173 0.15 20.56 -5.15
CA ASN A 173 -1.10 20.94 -4.48
C ASN A 173 -0.89 21.24 -2.99
N VAL A 174 -0.10 20.43 -2.29
CA VAL A 174 0.23 20.67 -0.87
C VAL A 174 1.06 21.93 -0.70
N PHE A 175 2.04 22.15 -1.57
CA PHE A 175 2.84 23.36 -1.58
C PHE A 175 1.96 24.61 -1.76
N LEU A 176 1.13 24.65 -2.81
CA LEU A 176 0.22 25.77 -3.05
C LEU A 176 -0.76 25.98 -1.90
N HIS A 177 -1.28 24.90 -1.31
CA HIS A 177 -2.16 25.01 -0.15
C HIS A 177 -1.44 25.63 1.06
N ALA A 178 -0.19 25.24 1.33
CA ALA A 178 0.62 25.84 2.39
C ALA A 178 0.86 27.34 2.15
N ILE A 179 1.17 27.72 0.90
CA ILE A 179 1.37 29.13 0.50
C ILE A 179 0.07 29.94 0.70
N VAL A 180 -1.06 29.45 0.18
CA VAL A 180 -2.36 30.14 0.31
C VAL A 180 -2.83 30.21 1.76
N SER A 181 -2.45 29.23 2.58
CA SER A 181 -2.69 29.24 4.03
C SER A 181 -1.78 30.19 4.81
N GLY A 182 -0.91 30.95 4.12
CA GLY A 182 -0.07 32.00 4.70
C GLY A 182 1.35 31.57 5.08
N MET A 183 1.75 30.32 4.84
CA MET A 183 3.11 29.87 5.11
C MET A 183 4.07 30.38 4.02
N LYS A 184 5.25 30.86 4.42
CA LYS A 184 6.25 31.42 3.51
C LYS A 184 7.59 30.73 3.73
N PRO A 185 8.01 29.80 2.85
CA PRO A 185 9.30 29.14 2.97
C PRO A 185 10.45 30.09 2.62
N ASP A 186 11.63 29.83 3.17
CA ASP A 186 12.89 30.44 2.71
C ASP A 186 13.63 29.47 1.77
N LEU A 187 13.46 28.16 2.00
CA LEU A 187 14.03 27.06 1.21
C LEU A 187 12.97 25.99 0.95
N VAL A 188 12.87 25.52 -0.28
CA VAL A 188 12.01 24.39 -0.67
C VAL A 188 12.88 23.31 -1.29
N ILE A 189 12.81 22.10 -0.75
CA ILE A 189 13.51 20.92 -1.25
C ILE A 189 12.44 19.91 -1.67
N ASN A 190 12.32 19.67 -2.97
CA ASN A 190 11.43 18.65 -3.50
C ASN A 190 12.23 17.38 -3.83
N ILE A 191 11.93 16.27 -3.17
CA ILE A 191 12.64 14.99 -3.34
C ILE A 191 11.69 14.02 -4.05
N ASP A 192 11.88 13.90 -5.36
CA ASP A 192 11.01 13.15 -6.26
C ASP A 192 11.78 12.20 -7.19
N GLY A 193 11.04 11.39 -7.93
CA GLY A 193 11.58 10.47 -8.94
C GLY A 193 10.81 9.16 -8.97
N PHE A 194 11.01 8.30 -7.97
CA PHE A 194 10.48 6.93 -7.98
C PHE A 194 8.95 6.91 -8.11
N ASN A 195 8.23 7.67 -7.28
CA ASN A 195 6.77 7.64 -7.27
C ASN A 195 6.15 8.18 -8.56
N GLU A 196 6.79 9.18 -9.17
CA GLU A 196 6.36 9.78 -10.44
C GLU A 196 6.27 8.75 -11.55
N ILE A 197 7.25 7.86 -11.57
CA ILE A 197 7.38 6.84 -12.59
C ILE A 197 6.69 5.55 -12.15
N GLY A 198 7.07 4.98 -11.01
CA GLY A 198 6.56 3.71 -10.51
C GLY A 198 5.05 3.74 -10.27
N LEU A 199 4.55 4.73 -9.52
CA LEU A 199 3.12 4.83 -9.21
C LEU A 199 2.32 5.38 -10.39
N GLY A 200 2.85 6.36 -11.12
CA GLY A 200 2.22 6.88 -12.34
C GLY A 200 2.02 5.78 -13.41
N TYR A 201 3.04 4.94 -13.62
CA TYR A 201 2.96 3.79 -14.51
C TYR A 201 1.95 2.75 -14.00
N SER A 202 1.97 2.45 -12.69
CA SER A 202 1.02 1.53 -12.07
C SER A 202 -0.43 1.99 -12.22
N ASN A 203 -0.71 3.28 -12.01
CA ASN A 203 -2.02 3.87 -12.18
C ASN A 203 -2.60 3.50 -13.54
N LYS A 204 -1.80 3.66 -14.60
CA LYS A 204 -2.22 3.30 -15.94
C LYS A 204 -2.36 1.78 -16.12
N VAL A 205 -1.27 1.05 -15.92
CA VAL A 205 -1.16 -0.35 -16.38
C VAL A 205 -1.94 -1.30 -15.49
N HIS A 206 -1.93 -1.07 -14.18
CA HIS A 206 -2.58 -1.94 -13.22
C HIS A 206 -4.00 -1.48 -12.87
N TYR A 207 -4.18 -0.16 -12.68
CA TYR A 207 -5.43 0.38 -12.15
C TYR A 207 -6.34 1.00 -13.21
N SER A 208 -5.90 1.10 -14.48
CA SER A 208 -6.64 1.79 -15.56
C SER A 208 -7.06 3.22 -15.18
N MET A 209 -6.22 3.91 -14.40
CA MET A 209 -6.39 5.29 -13.95
C MET A 209 -5.51 6.25 -14.76
N ASN A 210 -5.93 7.51 -14.84
CA ASN A 210 -5.07 8.57 -15.34
C ASN A 210 -3.80 8.67 -14.46
N PRO A 211 -2.59 8.68 -15.04
CA PRO A 211 -1.36 8.84 -14.28
C PRO A 211 -1.25 10.13 -13.46
N VAL A 212 -2.02 11.17 -13.77
CA VAL A 212 -2.09 12.42 -12.97
C VAL A 212 -2.76 12.17 -11.62
N TYR A 213 -3.74 11.27 -11.55
CA TYR A 213 -4.47 11.01 -10.31
C TYR A 213 -3.55 10.50 -9.20
N PRO A 214 -3.92 10.67 -7.91
CA PRO A 214 -3.18 10.07 -6.81
C PRO A 214 -2.93 8.56 -7.02
N SER A 215 -1.92 8.01 -6.35
CA SER A 215 -1.58 6.60 -6.48
C SER A 215 -2.80 5.70 -6.27
N GLY A 216 -3.15 4.92 -7.28
CA GLY A 216 -4.26 3.97 -7.24
C GLY A 216 -4.07 2.96 -6.12
N HIS A 217 -2.84 2.49 -5.90
CA HIS A 217 -2.55 1.56 -4.80
C HIS A 217 -3.01 2.09 -3.44
N HIS A 218 -2.67 3.34 -3.12
CA HIS A 218 -3.02 3.97 -1.85
C HIS A 218 -4.50 4.41 -1.85
N TRP A 219 -5.00 4.89 -2.97
CA TRP A 219 -6.37 5.39 -3.08
C TRP A 219 -7.42 4.27 -3.01
N PHE A 220 -7.19 3.15 -3.70
CA PHE A 220 -8.10 2.00 -3.70
C PHE A 220 -8.18 1.31 -2.36
N SER A 221 -7.07 1.18 -1.63
CA SER A 221 -7.12 0.62 -0.29
C SER A 221 -8.04 1.47 0.62
N ASN A 222 -7.97 2.79 0.49
CA ASN A 222 -8.78 3.72 1.30
C ASN A 222 -10.25 3.78 0.88
N ILE A 223 -10.55 3.81 -0.43
CA ILE A 223 -11.94 3.80 -0.92
C ILE A 223 -12.62 2.47 -0.67
N PHE A 224 -11.90 1.35 -0.80
CA PHE A 224 -12.49 0.04 -0.53
C PHE A 224 -12.98 -0.03 0.93
N GLU A 225 -12.23 0.54 1.85
CA GLU A 225 -12.60 0.62 3.26
C GLU A 225 -13.68 1.65 3.57
N LEU A 226 -13.61 2.85 2.99
CA LEU A 226 -14.71 3.81 3.05
C LEU A 226 -15.99 3.26 2.42
N SER A 227 -15.90 2.40 1.40
CA SER A 227 -17.07 1.70 0.85
C SER A 227 -17.59 0.60 1.77
N ASN A 228 -16.72 0.04 2.63
CA ASN A 228 -17.11 -0.87 3.70
C ASN A 228 -17.71 -0.12 4.90
N GLU A 229 -17.27 1.12 5.18
CA GLU A 229 -17.74 1.96 6.30
C GLU A 229 -18.98 2.81 5.97
N LEU A 230 -19.04 3.47 4.81
CA LEU A 230 -20.07 4.46 4.46
C LEU A 230 -21.38 3.87 3.91
N GLY A 231 -21.44 2.57 3.59
CA GLY A 231 -22.65 2.08 2.95
C GLY A 231 -22.66 0.61 2.62
N SER A 232 -23.25 -0.16 3.53
CA SER A 232 -24.42 -0.96 3.18
C SER A 232 -24.45 -1.54 1.75
N ARG A 233 -23.68 -2.61 1.53
CA ARG A 233 -24.33 -3.76 0.92
C ARG A 233 -24.69 -4.68 2.06
N LYS A 234 -25.85 -4.45 2.70
CA LYS A 234 -26.48 -5.44 3.60
C LYS A 234 -26.34 -6.84 3.01
N ASP A 235 -26.44 -6.93 1.68
CA ASP A 235 -26.16 -8.11 0.89
C ASP A 235 -24.74 -8.68 0.98
N ILE A 236 -23.66 -7.90 0.85
CA ILE A 236 -22.29 -8.44 0.95
C ILE A 236 -22.00 -8.83 2.39
N VAL A 237 -22.39 -8.01 3.38
CA VAL A 237 -22.25 -8.36 4.80
C VAL A 237 -23.06 -9.63 5.11
N LYS A 238 -24.28 -9.76 4.56
CA LYS A 238 -25.10 -10.97 4.69
C LYS A 238 -24.48 -12.17 3.98
N LEU A 239 -23.87 -12.00 2.80
CA LEU A 239 -23.18 -13.07 2.09
C LEU A 239 -21.93 -13.53 2.86
N LEU A 240 -21.15 -12.60 3.42
CA LEU A 240 -20.00 -12.90 4.27
C LEU A 240 -20.42 -13.55 5.59
N ALA A 241 -21.49 -13.07 6.24
CA ALA A 241 -22.06 -13.68 7.45
C ALA A 241 -22.62 -15.08 7.17
N ASN A 242 -23.26 -15.29 6.03
CA ASN A 242 -23.72 -16.61 5.58
C ASN A 242 -22.53 -17.54 5.31
N LYS A 243 -21.47 -17.04 4.65
CA LYS A 243 -20.23 -17.79 4.42
C LYS A 243 -19.58 -18.20 5.74
N TYR A 244 -19.53 -17.29 6.70
CA TYR A 244 -19.02 -17.55 8.04
C TYR A 244 -19.87 -18.60 8.78
N SER A 245 -21.20 -18.48 8.71
CA SER A 245 -22.12 -19.45 9.32
C SER A 245 -21.99 -20.85 8.70
N LEU A 246 -21.77 -20.95 7.39
CA LEU A 246 -21.47 -22.21 6.72
C LEU A 246 -20.14 -22.81 7.17
N ASN A 247 -19.09 -21.99 7.34
CA ASN A 247 -17.82 -22.46 7.88
C ASN A 247 -18.00 -23.02 9.30
N GLU A 248 -18.73 -22.32 10.18
CA GLU A 248 -19.03 -22.79 11.54
C GLU A 248 -19.80 -24.13 11.54
N MET A 249 -20.78 -24.26 10.64
CA MET A 249 -21.51 -25.53 10.47
C MET A 249 -20.59 -26.65 9.96
N GLU A 250 -19.62 -26.35 9.07
CA GLU A 250 -18.66 -27.32 8.54
C GLU A 250 -17.74 -27.85 9.65
N LEU A 251 -17.31 -26.96 10.56
CA LEU A 251 -16.54 -27.33 11.75
C LEU A 251 -17.34 -28.22 12.71
N ARG A 252 -18.63 -27.94 12.89
CA ARG A 252 -19.53 -28.80 13.69
C ARG A 252 -19.72 -30.16 13.03
N LEU A 253 -19.96 -30.20 11.73
CA LEU A 253 -20.07 -31.45 10.97
C LEU A 253 -18.81 -32.29 11.06
N TYR A 254 -17.64 -31.68 10.99
CA TYR A 254 -16.35 -32.35 11.21
C TYR A 254 -16.29 -33.04 12.59
N LYS A 255 -16.68 -32.33 13.65
CA LYS A 255 -16.74 -32.89 15.01
C LYS A 255 -17.70 -34.08 15.11
N TYR A 256 -18.80 -34.05 14.36
CA TYR A 256 -19.75 -35.16 14.31
C TYR A 256 -19.27 -36.33 13.45
N LEU A 257 -18.62 -36.07 12.30
CA LEU A 257 -18.04 -37.09 11.43
C LEU A 257 -16.94 -37.89 12.14
N THR A 258 -16.13 -37.22 12.96
CA THR A 258 -15.08 -37.88 13.76
C THR A 258 -15.68 -38.63 14.95
N LYS A 259 -16.68 -38.06 15.64
CA LYS A 259 -17.35 -38.69 16.79
C LYS A 259 -18.19 -39.91 16.42
N PHE A 260 -18.83 -39.91 15.25
CA PHE A 260 -19.71 -40.99 14.78
C PHE A 260 -19.08 -41.80 13.64
N SER A 261 -17.75 -41.89 13.62
CA SER A 261 -16.99 -42.60 12.57
C SER A 261 -17.33 -44.09 12.44
N GLY A 262 -17.96 -44.70 13.46
CA GLY A 262 -18.39 -46.09 13.44
C GLY A 262 -19.79 -46.36 12.85
N SER A 263 -20.54 -45.34 12.38
CA SER A 263 -21.87 -45.54 11.80
C SER A 263 -21.95 -45.03 10.36
N ASN A 264 -22.11 -45.94 9.39
CA ASN A 264 -22.19 -45.57 7.98
C ASN A 264 -23.46 -44.79 7.62
N ILE A 265 -24.59 -45.08 8.27
CA ILE A 265 -25.82 -44.31 8.06
C ILE A 265 -25.61 -42.85 8.49
N VAL A 266 -25.01 -42.63 9.65
CA VAL A 266 -24.70 -41.26 10.13
C VAL A 266 -23.67 -40.60 9.20
N ARG A 267 -22.66 -41.33 8.73
CA ARG A 267 -21.68 -40.81 7.74
C ARG A 267 -22.35 -40.37 6.45
N ILE A 268 -23.25 -41.17 5.87
CA ILE A 268 -23.96 -40.84 4.62
C ILE A 268 -24.81 -39.58 4.81
N VAL A 269 -25.53 -39.46 5.93
CA VAL A 269 -26.33 -38.26 6.25
C VAL A 269 -25.44 -37.04 6.38
N LEU A 270 -24.35 -37.12 7.14
CA LEU A 270 -23.42 -36.01 7.35
C LEU A 270 -22.70 -35.61 6.06
N LEU A 271 -22.33 -36.56 5.20
CA LEU A 271 -21.75 -36.29 3.88
C LEU A 271 -22.75 -35.63 2.93
N THR A 272 -24.02 -36.03 2.99
CA THR A 272 -25.08 -35.38 2.20
C THR A 272 -25.29 -33.93 2.62
N ILE A 273 -25.26 -33.65 3.93
CA ILE A 273 -25.32 -32.27 4.46
C ILE A 273 -24.07 -31.49 4.03
N TYR A 274 -22.90 -32.09 4.11
CA TYR A 274 -21.64 -31.48 3.67
C TYR A 274 -21.67 -31.12 2.17
N ASP A 275 -22.08 -32.05 1.31
CA ASP A 275 -22.19 -31.83 -0.14
C ASP A 275 -23.20 -30.69 -0.44
N TYR A 276 -24.34 -30.66 0.25
CA TYR A 276 -25.31 -29.56 0.16
C TYR A 276 -24.70 -28.21 0.57
N MET A 277 -23.94 -28.18 1.67
CA MET A 277 -23.26 -26.96 2.13
C MET A 277 -22.22 -26.46 1.15
N LYS A 278 -21.47 -27.34 0.48
CA LYS A 278 -20.51 -26.95 -0.56
C LYS A 278 -21.19 -26.33 -1.78
N VAL A 279 -22.37 -26.82 -2.15
CA VAL A 279 -23.19 -26.17 -3.18
C VAL A 279 -23.64 -24.76 -2.75
N GLN A 280 -24.03 -24.56 -1.48
CA GLN A 280 -24.41 -23.23 -0.98
C GLN A 280 -23.20 -22.28 -0.89
N GLU A 281 -22.05 -22.80 -0.46
CA GLU A 281 -20.80 -22.05 -0.39
C GLU A 281 -20.40 -21.54 -1.78
N ALA A 282 -20.40 -22.41 -2.80
CA ALA A 282 -20.08 -22.03 -4.17
C ALA A 282 -21.01 -20.92 -4.71
N LYS A 283 -22.32 -21.00 -4.43
CA LYS A 283 -23.30 -19.96 -4.81
C LYS A 283 -23.02 -18.62 -4.12
N ILE A 284 -22.61 -18.65 -2.86
CA ILE A 284 -22.25 -17.45 -2.10
C ILE A 284 -20.95 -16.86 -2.64
N GLU A 285 -19.95 -17.67 -2.95
CA GLU A 285 -18.68 -17.22 -3.55
C GLU A 285 -18.88 -16.60 -4.93
N GLU A 286 -19.71 -17.21 -5.77
CA GLU A 286 -20.12 -16.66 -7.05
C GLU A 286 -20.87 -15.33 -6.88
N SER A 287 -21.78 -15.25 -5.90
CA SER A 287 -22.49 -14.01 -5.60
C SER A 287 -21.57 -12.89 -5.09
N ILE A 288 -20.56 -13.23 -4.28
CA ILE A 288 -19.53 -12.31 -3.81
C ILE A 288 -18.66 -11.87 -4.99
N SER A 289 -18.22 -12.79 -5.86
CA SER A 289 -17.35 -12.46 -6.99
C SER A 289 -18.07 -11.57 -8.02
N ILE A 290 -19.33 -11.87 -8.36
CA ILE A 290 -20.17 -11.02 -9.23
C ILE A 290 -20.37 -9.64 -8.60
N LYS A 291 -20.69 -9.58 -7.30
CA LYS A 291 -20.90 -8.29 -6.61
C LYS A 291 -19.60 -7.49 -6.43
N ALA A 292 -18.47 -8.14 -6.17
CA ALA A 292 -17.14 -7.53 -6.12
C ALA A 292 -16.70 -7.00 -7.51
N SER A 293 -17.02 -7.77 -8.56
CA SER A 293 -16.82 -7.36 -9.95
C SER A 293 -17.73 -6.19 -10.33
N SER A 294 -18.95 -6.10 -9.80
CA SER A 294 -19.82 -4.94 -10.00
C SER A 294 -19.39 -3.69 -9.22
N SER A 295 -18.70 -3.80 -8.08
CA SER A 295 -18.01 -2.66 -7.46
C SER A 295 -16.82 -2.16 -8.28
N SER A 296 -16.20 -3.02 -9.10
CA SER A 296 -15.22 -2.56 -10.09
C SER A 296 -15.84 -1.60 -11.12
N ASN A 297 -17.15 -1.66 -11.37
CA ASN A 297 -17.84 -0.68 -12.21
C ASN A 297 -18.08 0.66 -11.50
N ILE A 298 -18.21 0.70 -10.16
CA ILE A 298 -18.31 1.98 -9.43
C ILE A 298 -16.99 2.74 -9.54
N THR A 299 -15.86 2.05 -9.34
CA THR A 299 -14.54 2.63 -9.54
C THR A 299 -14.29 2.94 -11.01
N LYS A 300 -14.66 2.05 -11.94
CA LYS A 300 -14.57 2.35 -13.38
C LYS A 300 -15.43 3.56 -13.78
N ASN A 301 -16.61 3.78 -13.19
CA ASN A 301 -17.48 4.93 -13.50
C ASN A 301 -17.03 6.23 -12.81
N PHE A 302 -16.42 6.15 -11.62
CA PHE A 302 -15.84 7.33 -10.95
C PHE A 302 -14.64 7.88 -11.72
N TYR A 303 -13.90 7.03 -12.45
CA TYR A 303 -12.67 7.42 -13.15
C TYR A 303 -12.78 7.49 -14.68
N SER A 304 -13.73 6.81 -15.31
CA SER A 304 -13.86 6.79 -16.79
C SER A 304 -14.57 8.00 -17.38
N SER A 305 -15.33 8.76 -16.59
CA SER A 305 -16.18 9.83 -17.11
C SER A 305 -15.45 11.13 -17.45
N VAL A 306 -14.25 11.36 -16.90
CA VAL A 306 -13.48 12.60 -17.14
C VAL A 306 -12.34 12.43 -18.16
N TYR A 307 -11.91 11.20 -18.44
CA TYR A 307 -10.80 10.95 -19.37
C TYR A 307 -11.08 9.72 -20.25
N GLN A 308 -11.88 9.93 -21.29
CA GLN A 308 -11.89 9.00 -22.42
C GLN A 308 -10.63 9.20 -23.25
N SER A 309 -9.81 8.16 -23.20
CA SER A 309 -8.56 7.91 -23.90
C SER A 309 -8.45 8.53 -25.30
N ASP A 310 -7.58 9.52 -25.43
CA ASP A 310 -6.67 9.53 -26.58
C ASP A 310 -5.58 8.49 -26.27
N THR A 311 -5.82 7.24 -26.70
CA THR A 311 -5.03 6.05 -26.36
C THR A 311 -3.57 6.16 -26.77
N ASN A 312 -3.25 7.06 -27.69
CA ASN A 312 -1.92 7.17 -28.32
C ASN A 312 -0.96 8.13 -27.61
N PHE A 313 -1.46 9.19 -26.96
CA PHE A 313 -0.58 10.22 -26.37
C PHE A 313 -0.18 9.92 -24.91
N HIS A 314 -1.01 9.16 -24.17
CA HIS A 314 -0.96 9.07 -22.71
C HIS A 314 -0.32 7.77 -22.17
N SER A 315 0.38 6.99 -23.00
CA SER A 315 1.09 5.74 -22.64
C SER A 315 2.60 5.87 -22.51
N SER A 316 3.15 7.02 -22.92
CA SER A 316 4.59 7.20 -22.95
C SER A 316 5.12 7.59 -21.58
N CYS A 317 6.31 7.09 -21.27
CA CYS A 317 7.13 7.60 -20.18
C CYS A 317 7.29 9.13 -20.24
N GLU A 318 7.30 9.70 -21.44
CA GLU A 318 7.32 11.15 -21.68
C GLU A 318 6.12 11.87 -21.06
N TYR A 319 4.93 11.28 -21.10
CA TYR A 319 3.75 11.88 -20.46
C TYR A 319 3.91 11.92 -18.93
N LEU A 320 4.37 10.83 -18.31
CA LEU A 320 4.63 10.78 -16.86
C LEU A 320 5.65 11.85 -16.45
N VAL A 321 6.76 11.92 -17.19
CA VAL A 321 7.81 12.92 -16.95
C VAL A 321 7.31 14.33 -17.23
N SER A 322 6.39 14.53 -18.18
CA SER A 322 5.82 15.85 -18.43
C SER A 322 4.97 16.36 -17.26
N ILE A 323 4.24 15.49 -16.56
CA ILE A 323 3.45 15.86 -15.37
C ILE A 323 4.39 16.33 -14.26
N TRP A 324 5.44 15.54 -14.00
CA TRP A 324 6.47 15.90 -13.01
C TRP A 324 7.15 17.23 -13.39
N ARG A 325 7.66 17.35 -14.61
CA ARG A 325 8.36 18.55 -15.10
C ARG A 325 7.49 19.81 -15.00
N ASN A 326 6.23 19.72 -15.42
CA ASN A 326 5.32 20.85 -15.35
C ASN A 326 5.07 21.26 -13.89
N SER A 327 4.93 20.29 -12.99
CA SER A 327 4.70 20.56 -11.56
C SER A 327 5.93 21.16 -10.90
N VAL A 328 7.12 20.64 -11.17
CA VAL A 328 8.39 21.18 -10.67
C VAL A 328 8.62 22.61 -11.16
N ASN A 329 8.39 22.88 -12.45
CA ASN A 329 8.49 24.25 -12.99
C ASN A 329 7.50 25.21 -12.31
N LEU A 330 6.29 24.74 -11.96
CA LEU A 330 5.33 25.58 -11.24
C LEU A 330 5.77 25.88 -9.81
N ILE A 331 6.34 24.90 -9.09
CA ILE A 331 6.90 25.13 -7.76
C ILE A 331 8.05 26.15 -7.83
N ASP A 332 8.99 25.95 -8.77
CA ASP A 332 10.12 26.86 -9.00
C ASP A 332 9.66 28.29 -9.31
N ASN A 333 8.72 28.46 -10.24
CA ASN A 333 8.17 29.76 -10.61
C ASN A 333 7.49 30.47 -9.43
N VAL A 334 6.75 29.74 -8.60
CA VAL A 334 6.15 30.33 -7.39
C VAL A 334 7.25 30.72 -6.41
N CYS A 335 8.28 29.89 -6.23
CA CYS A 335 9.39 30.24 -5.34
C CYS A 335 10.16 31.47 -5.81
N ASP A 336 10.46 31.58 -7.11
CA ASP A 336 11.09 32.76 -7.71
C ASP A 336 10.29 34.04 -7.40
N LYS A 337 8.96 33.98 -7.55
CA LYS A 337 8.09 35.13 -7.27
C LYS A 337 7.95 35.44 -5.78
N MET A 338 8.05 34.44 -4.92
CA MET A 338 8.02 34.60 -3.46
C MET A 338 9.38 34.95 -2.87
N GLY A 339 10.46 34.83 -3.65
CA GLY A 339 11.82 35.01 -3.17
C GLY A 339 12.35 33.85 -2.32
N CYS A 340 11.83 32.62 -2.47
CA CYS A 340 12.40 31.42 -1.84
C CYS A 340 13.35 30.67 -2.75
N PHE A 341 14.35 30.01 -2.17
CA PHE A 341 15.26 29.16 -2.92
C PHE A 341 14.62 27.78 -3.11
N PHE A 342 14.45 27.36 -4.36
CA PHE A 342 13.93 26.03 -4.70
C PHE A 342 15.07 25.11 -5.16
N VAL A 343 15.01 23.83 -4.79
CA VAL A 343 15.83 22.77 -5.37
C VAL A 343 15.02 21.50 -5.62
N GLU A 344 15.13 20.99 -6.83
CA GLU A 344 14.63 19.67 -7.23
C GLU A 344 15.71 18.61 -7.00
N VAL A 345 15.42 17.59 -6.21
CA VAL A 345 16.35 16.51 -5.87
C VAL A 345 15.82 15.18 -6.41
N ALA A 346 16.54 14.60 -7.37
CA ALA A 346 16.17 13.32 -7.94
C ALA A 346 16.67 12.17 -7.08
N GLN A 347 15.76 11.38 -6.51
CA GLN A 347 16.13 10.28 -5.62
C GLN A 347 16.68 9.05 -6.38
N PRO A 348 17.58 8.25 -5.77
CA PRO A 348 17.93 6.92 -6.26
C PRO A 348 16.83 5.89 -5.96
N THR A 349 16.86 4.79 -6.69
CA THR A 349 16.08 3.57 -6.44
C THR A 349 16.87 2.38 -6.94
N PHE A 350 16.94 1.28 -6.20
CA PHE A 350 17.71 0.14 -6.68
C PHE A 350 17.02 -0.64 -7.82
N SER A 351 15.73 -0.37 -8.10
CA SER A 351 15.06 -0.83 -9.32
C SER A 351 15.69 -0.25 -10.60
N TYR A 352 16.39 0.87 -10.51
CA TYR A 352 17.11 1.45 -11.64
C TYR A 352 18.57 0.97 -11.64
N LYS A 353 18.94 0.23 -12.69
CA LYS A 353 20.25 -0.45 -12.80
C LYS A 353 21.48 0.45 -12.68
N TYR A 354 21.33 1.77 -12.85
CA TYR A 354 22.44 2.74 -12.74
C TYR A 354 22.55 3.40 -11.36
N SER A 355 21.62 3.12 -10.45
CA SER A 355 21.63 3.69 -9.09
C SER A 355 22.63 3.01 -8.15
N LYS A 356 22.90 1.72 -8.35
CA LYS A 356 23.83 0.92 -7.55
C LYS A 356 24.41 -0.22 -8.39
N ASP A 357 25.74 -0.36 -8.43
CA ASP A 357 26.41 -1.37 -9.27
C ASP A 357 26.25 -2.79 -8.69
N VAL A 358 26.26 -2.94 -7.37
CA VAL A 358 26.16 -4.24 -6.69
C VAL A 358 25.14 -4.19 -5.55
N LEU A 359 24.07 -4.98 -5.68
CA LEU A 359 23.08 -5.18 -4.61
C LEU A 359 23.56 -6.26 -3.62
N THR A 360 23.39 -5.99 -2.33
CA THR A 360 23.64 -6.97 -1.26
C THR A 360 22.62 -8.10 -1.31
N ALA A 361 22.86 -9.19 -0.56
CA ALA A 361 21.87 -10.26 -0.41
C ALA A 361 20.55 -9.76 0.21
N ASN A 362 20.63 -8.85 1.19
CA ASN A 362 19.46 -8.26 1.85
C ASN A 362 18.64 -7.35 0.92
N GLU A 363 19.31 -6.56 0.08
CA GLU A 363 18.63 -5.71 -0.90
C GLU A 363 17.94 -6.56 -1.97
N LYS A 364 18.60 -7.63 -2.44
CA LYS A 364 18.02 -8.58 -3.39
C LYS A 364 16.79 -9.30 -2.83
N SER A 365 16.81 -9.69 -1.55
CA SER A 365 15.66 -10.37 -0.92
C SER A 365 14.48 -9.42 -0.67
N SER A 366 14.75 -8.11 -0.57
CA SER A 366 13.74 -7.06 -0.42
C SER A 366 13.15 -6.58 -1.76
N PHE A 367 13.58 -7.17 -2.88
CA PHE A 367 13.13 -6.77 -4.20
C PHE A 367 11.74 -7.32 -4.52
N SER A 368 10.80 -6.41 -4.82
CA SER A 368 9.48 -6.78 -5.30
C SER A 368 9.45 -6.70 -6.83
N HIS A 369 9.05 -7.78 -7.49
CA HIS A 369 8.79 -7.76 -8.92
C HIS A 369 7.35 -7.30 -9.13
N GLY A 370 7.16 -6.12 -9.70
CA GLY A 370 5.83 -5.53 -9.87
C GLY A 370 5.77 -4.46 -10.95
N THR A 371 4.59 -3.86 -11.12
CA THR A 371 4.37 -2.82 -12.15
C THR A 371 5.20 -1.57 -11.90
N TRP A 372 5.59 -1.28 -10.65
CA TRP A 372 6.45 -0.13 -10.33
C TRP A 372 7.86 -0.35 -10.91
N ASP A 373 8.43 -1.53 -10.70
CA ASP A 373 9.75 -1.90 -11.21
C ASP A 373 9.78 -1.88 -12.75
N GLN A 374 8.72 -2.36 -13.41
CA GLN A 374 8.56 -2.24 -14.86
C GLN A 374 8.59 -0.77 -15.30
N GLY A 375 7.80 0.09 -14.64
CA GLY A 375 7.80 1.53 -14.91
C GLY A 375 9.18 2.15 -14.75
N ILE A 376 9.89 1.86 -13.66
CA ILE A 376 11.25 2.37 -13.42
C ILE A 376 12.22 1.91 -14.51
N LYS A 377 12.24 0.62 -14.84
CA LYS A 377 13.13 0.08 -15.88
C LYS A 377 12.88 0.70 -17.25
N SER A 378 11.62 1.01 -17.58
CA SER A 378 11.23 1.57 -18.87
C SER A 378 11.38 3.08 -18.96
N CYS A 379 11.14 3.82 -17.87
CA CYS A 379 10.90 5.26 -17.95
C CYS A 379 11.89 6.12 -17.14
N TYR A 380 12.62 5.56 -16.17
CA TYR A 380 13.45 6.38 -15.26
C TYR A 380 14.61 7.08 -15.97
N GLY A 381 15.11 6.51 -17.07
CA GLY A 381 16.13 7.15 -17.90
C GLY A 381 15.66 8.43 -18.60
N ILE A 382 14.35 8.56 -18.88
CA ILE A 382 13.78 9.79 -19.44
C ILE A 382 13.71 10.87 -18.35
N LEU A 383 13.30 10.51 -17.13
CA LEU A 383 13.34 11.41 -15.99
C LEU A 383 14.77 11.90 -15.70
N GLU A 384 15.76 10.99 -15.68
CA GLU A 384 17.18 11.32 -15.53
C GLU A 384 17.68 12.33 -16.58
N LYS A 385 17.28 12.13 -17.85
CA LYS A 385 17.60 13.04 -18.95
C LYS A 385 16.95 14.41 -18.76
N ASP A 386 15.67 14.45 -18.40
CA ASP A 386 14.91 15.69 -18.24
C ASP A 386 15.43 16.54 -17.06
N ILE A 387 15.91 15.92 -15.98
CA ILE A 387 16.62 16.63 -14.90
C ILE A 387 17.83 17.38 -15.47
N GLY A 388 18.60 16.74 -16.35
CA GLY A 388 19.73 17.37 -17.02
C GLY A 388 19.31 18.56 -17.90
N ILE A 389 18.20 18.43 -18.63
CA ILE A 389 17.64 19.50 -19.46
C ILE A 389 17.12 20.67 -18.60
N MET A 390 16.48 20.39 -17.47
CA MET A 390 15.99 21.44 -16.56
C MET A 390 17.16 22.21 -15.95
N LYS A 391 18.25 21.52 -15.62
CA LYS A 391 19.50 22.16 -15.17
C LYS A 391 20.06 23.15 -16.20
N THR A 392 20.10 22.77 -17.48
CA THR A 392 20.63 23.67 -18.54
C THR A 392 19.72 24.87 -18.79
N LYS A 393 18.44 24.78 -18.40
CA LYS A 393 17.49 25.89 -18.42
C LYS A 393 17.53 26.78 -17.17
N GLY A 394 18.47 26.53 -16.25
CA GLY A 394 18.69 27.36 -15.08
C GLY A 394 17.94 26.90 -13.82
N LEU A 395 17.16 25.83 -13.89
CA LEU A 395 16.49 25.29 -12.71
C LEU A 395 17.51 24.63 -11.77
N ASN A 396 17.37 24.89 -10.47
CA ASN A 396 18.22 24.30 -9.45
C ASN A 396 17.89 22.82 -9.27
N THR A 397 18.58 21.97 -10.03
CA THR A 397 18.44 20.51 -9.90
C THR A 397 19.66 19.87 -9.26
N LEU A 398 19.44 18.85 -8.43
CA LEU A 398 20.45 17.95 -7.89
C LEU A 398 20.09 16.50 -8.25
N ASN A 399 20.84 15.92 -9.19
CA ASN A 399 20.64 14.54 -9.59
C ASN A 399 21.39 13.58 -8.64
N LEU A 400 20.67 12.91 -7.75
CA LEU A 400 21.22 11.90 -6.83
C LEU A 400 20.85 10.47 -7.24
N ILE A 401 20.35 10.25 -8.47
CA ILE A 401 19.98 8.91 -8.96
C ILE A 401 21.13 7.91 -8.82
N ARG A 402 22.37 8.38 -8.98
CA ARG A 402 23.59 7.56 -8.94
C ARG A 402 24.42 7.74 -7.66
N VAL A 403 23.87 8.35 -6.62
CA VAL A 403 24.62 8.68 -5.39
C VAL A 403 25.17 7.43 -4.68
N PHE A 404 24.53 6.28 -4.86
CA PHE A 404 24.94 5.01 -4.26
C PHE A 404 25.68 4.08 -5.23
N LYS A 405 26.02 4.54 -6.44
CA LYS A 405 26.51 3.70 -7.53
C LYS A 405 27.66 2.78 -7.10
N SER A 406 28.68 3.34 -6.46
CA SER A 406 29.91 2.64 -6.05
C SER A 406 29.89 2.13 -4.61
N ILE A 407 28.72 2.10 -3.94
CA ILE A 407 28.62 1.64 -2.57
C ILE A 407 28.27 0.15 -2.56
N ASN A 408 29.15 -0.67 -2.00
CA ASN A 408 28.94 -2.13 -1.95
C ASN A 408 28.27 -2.62 -0.65
N SER A 409 28.14 -1.75 0.35
CA SER A 409 27.45 -2.08 1.60
C SER A 409 25.93 -1.93 1.46
N ASP A 410 25.19 -2.46 2.43
CA ASP A 410 23.73 -2.33 2.52
C ASP A 410 23.31 -0.86 2.64
N ILE A 411 22.38 -0.42 1.80
CA ILE A 411 21.86 0.96 1.76
C ILE A 411 20.35 0.97 1.73
N PHE A 412 19.72 0.06 0.98
CA PHE A 412 18.28 0.06 0.81
C PHE A 412 17.60 -0.93 1.76
N VAL A 413 16.48 -0.52 2.37
CA VAL A 413 15.63 -1.41 3.18
C VAL A 413 14.51 -2.04 2.35
N ASP A 414 14.18 -1.43 1.21
CA ASP A 414 13.32 -1.94 0.15
C ASP A 414 13.66 -1.23 -1.17
N GLN A 415 12.93 -1.48 -2.25
CA GLN A 415 13.22 -0.93 -3.59
C GLN A 415 13.32 0.59 -3.68
N VAL A 416 12.86 1.33 -2.67
CA VAL A 416 12.78 2.80 -2.66
C VAL A 416 13.53 3.42 -1.47
N HIS A 417 13.36 2.86 -0.27
CA HIS A 417 13.77 3.50 0.98
C HIS A 417 15.18 3.12 1.42
N PHE A 418 15.82 4.03 2.14
CA PHE A 418 17.18 3.85 2.62
C PHE A 418 17.21 3.46 4.10
N ASN A 419 18.26 2.77 4.52
CA ASN A 419 18.64 2.70 5.92
C ASN A 419 19.27 4.04 6.35
N LYS A 420 19.57 4.17 7.64
CA LYS A 420 20.19 5.38 8.20
C LYS A 420 21.47 5.81 7.47
N LYS A 421 22.33 4.87 7.07
CA LYS A 421 23.56 5.18 6.32
C LYS A 421 23.24 5.80 4.96
N GLY A 422 22.26 5.27 4.24
CA GLY A 422 21.84 5.81 2.96
C GLY A 422 21.26 7.22 3.10
N TYR A 423 20.43 7.45 4.10
CA TYR A 423 19.88 8.78 4.39
C TYR A 423 20.96 9.80 4.77
N ASP A 424 21.95 9.47 5.59
CA ASP A 424 23.05 10.40 5.91
C ASP A 424 23.88 10.75 4.66
N ILE A 425 24.21 9.77 3.80
CA ILE A 425 24.91 10.03 2.52
C ILE A 425 24.08 10.93 1.61
N PHE A 426 22.78 10.63 1.48
CA PHE A 426 21.85 11.42 0.68
C PHE A 426 21.75 12.87 1.19
N SER A 427 21.58 13.03 2.51
CA SER A 427 21.53 14.31 3.23
C SER A 427 22.81 15.13 3.04
N ASN A 428 23.98 14.49 3.17
CA ASN A 428 25.27 15.15 2.93
C ASN A 428 25.37 15.71 1.51
N LYS A 429 24.88 15.00 0.49
CA LYS A 429 24.91 15.51 -0.89
C LYS A 429 23.99 16.70 -1.13
N ILE A 430 22.86 16.77 -0.43
CA ILE A 430 22.01 17.96 -0.45
C ILE A 430 22.74 19.13 0.22
N ILE A 431 23.36 18.92 1.38
CA ILE A 431 24.14 19.95 2.09
C ILE A 431 25.32 20.45 1.26
N ASP A 432 26.09 19.56 0.63
CA ASP A 432 27.18 19.91 -0.29
C ASP A 432 26.67 20.87 -1.37
N TYR A 433 25.53 20.54 -1.99
CA TYR A 433 24.91 21.37 -3.03
C TYR A 433 24.46 22.75 -2.53
N LEU A 434 23.85 22.82 -1.34
CA LEU A 434 23.36 24.05 -0.73
C LEU A 434 24.51 24.94 -0.24
N SER A 435 25.60 24.36 0.27
CA SER A 435 26.78 25.11 0.74
C SER A 435 27.40 25.98 -0.36
N LEU A 436 27.43 25.47 -1.59
CA LEU A 436 27.90 26.19 -2.77
C LEU A 436 26.98 27.35 -3.20
N ARG A 437 25.81 27.47 -2.58
CA ARG A 437 24.76 28.47 -2.90
C ARG A 437 24.31 29.24 -1.66
N ILE A 438 25.06 29.16 -0.57
CA ILE A 438 24.64 29.68 0.72
C ILE A 438 24.32 31.17 0.68
N ASP A 439 25.10 31.96 -0.06
CA ASP A 439 24.89 33.41 -0.14
C ASP A 439 23.56 33.74 -0.84
N HIS A 440 23.20 32.98 -1.87
CA HIS A 440 21.90 33.15 -2.52
C HIS A 440 20.75 32.72 -1.60
N ILE A 441 20.92 31.61 -0.87
CA ILE A 441 19.94 31.11 0.11
C ILE A 441 19.74 32.08 1.29
N LYS A 442 20.78 32.81 1.71
CA LYS A 442 20.68 33.80 2.79
C LYS A 442 19.99 35.10 2.35
N ASN A 443 20.06 35.41 1.06
CA ASN A 443 19.54 36.64 0.47
C ASN A 443 18.10 36.51 -0.03
N THR A 444 17.45 35.36 0.19
CA THR A 444 16.00 35.18 0.00
C THR A 444 15.25 36.15 0.93
N LYS A 445 14.20 36.80 0.40
CA LYS A 445 13.55 37.97 1.02
C LYS A 445 12.46 37.61 2.03
#